data_AF-A0A534TLA3-F1
#
_entry.id   AF-A0A534TLA3-F1
#
_cell.length_a   1.000
_cell.length_b   1.000
_cell.length_c   1.000
_cell.angle_alpha   90.00
_cell.angle_beta   90.00
_cell.angle_gamma   90.00
#
_symmetry.space_group_name_H-M   'P 1'
#
loop_
_entity.id
_entity.type
_entity.pdbx_description
1 polymer ?
#
loop_
_entity_poly.entity_id
_entity_poly.type
_entity_poly.pdbx_seq_one_letter_code
_entity_poly.pdbx_strand_id
1 'polypeptide(L)'
;MESADVLALDDQNIYWVNASTHDSGAIYDVRTMPKSGIGGPVTLATGEGWATALVVDDRSLYFNTRRCVGGSCFLSRDNCSTMRVRKSGGMSEIFVRGGAGGLSLDSKAIFVGGVSRENSLLHVDKGTGAVGDMRDGSLPESIAVLGDSLVWTTNEPAWNAVLQTAVPGAADESKRAYITVDDVAGPVAIDGDGVFVRTKSSILRADLKARQITPITSVTSAGVADLAAGDGTLYWNDEASLSAVSKDGTHPRSLDTAGKVYGQIRLDAQSIYFLRDGQVFRLQR
;
A
#
# COMPACT_ATOMS: atom_id res chain seq x y z
N MET A 1 -2.78 4.29 23.65
CA MET A 1 -1.99 5.22 22.82
C MET A 1 -2.09 4.71 21.40
N GLU A 2 -2.30 5.58 20.40
CA GLU A 2 -2.38 5.16 18.99
C GLU A 2 -1.02 4.61 18.54
N SER A 3 -1.03 3.64 17.63
CA SER A 3 0.15 2.99 17.04
C SER A 3 -0.18 2.58 15.61
N ALA A 4 -0.54 3.58 14.81
CA ALA A 4 -0.97 3.41 13.44
C ALA A 4 0.18 2.90 12.57
N ASP A 5 -0.05 1.78 11.87
CA ASP A 5 0.91 1.16 10.96
C ASP A 5 0.54 1.37 9.49
N VAL A 6 -0.76 1.31 9.19
CA VAL A 6 -1.30 1.43 7.83
C VAL A 6 -2.48 2.38 7.77
N LEU A 7 -2.63 3.05 6.62
CA LEU A 7 -3.51 4.20 6.40
C LEU A 7 -4.26 4.05 5.07
N ALA A 8 -5.55 4.41 5.08
CA ALA A 8 -6.37 4.57 3.89
C ALA A 8 -7.36 5.73 4.08
N LEU A 9 -7.89 6.24 2.96
CA LEU A 9 -8.79 7.38 2.92
C LEU A 9 -9.98 7.05 2.03
N ASP A 10 -11.15 7.56 2.39
CA ASP A 10 -12.24 7.79 1.44
C ASP A 10 -12.55 9.29 1.36
N ASP A 11 -13.67 9.67 0.72
CA ASP A 11 -14.04 11.07 0.57
C ASP A 11 -14.29 11.81 1.91
N GLN A 12 -14.65 11.09 2.97
CA GLN A 12 -15.16 11.67 4.21
C GLN A 12 -14.28 11.39 5.43
N ASN A 13 -13.58 10.26 5.43
CA ASN A 13 -12.94 9.69 6.60
C ASN A 13 -11.50 9.28 6.31
N ILE A 14 -10.77 9.22 7.42
CA ILE A 14 -9.43 8.65 7.52
C ILE A 14 -9.58 7.32 8.25
N TYR A 15 -8.95 6.29 7.73
CA TYR A 15 -8.94 4.96 8.31
C TYR A 15 -7.51 4.53 8.56
N TRP A 16 -7.26 3.92 9.71
CA TRP A 16 -5.96 3.33 10.00
C TRP A 16 -6.13 2.04 10.78
N VAL A 17 -5.08 1.25 10.79
CA VAL A 17 -5.00 0.08 11.67
C VAL A 17 -3.87 0.30 12.65
N ASN A 18 -4.20 0.24 13.94
CA ASN A 18 -3.20 0.11 14.97
C ASN A 18 -2.77 -1.35 15.04
N ALA A 19 -1.47 -1.61 15.08
CA ALA A 19 -0.94 -2.92 15.38
C ALA A 19 -0.12 -2.87 16.66
N SER A 20 -0.32 -3.85 17.54
CA SER A 20 0.53 -4.07 18.69
C SER A 20 1.06 -5.49 18.69
N THR A 21 2.36 -5.63 18.93
CA THR A 21 2.99 -6.93 19.19
C THR A 21 3.07 -7.16 20.70
N HIS A 22 2.72 -8.38 21.11
CA HIS A 22 2.87 -8.90 22.46
C HIS A 22 3.64 -10.22 22.38
N ASP A 23 4.26 -10.64 23.49
CA ASP A 23 5.02 -11.88 23.56
C ASP A 23 4.21 -13.12 23.10
N SER A 24 2.89 -13.06 23.23
CA SER A 24 1.95 -14.11 22.83
C SER A 24 1.37 -14.00 21.41
N GLY A 25 1.51 -12.86 20.73
CA GLY A 25 0.90 -12.63 19.41
C GLY A 25 0.75 -11.15 19.04
N ALA A 26 0.14 -10.88 17.89
CA ALA A 26 -0.19 -9.52 17.44
C ALA A 26 -1.69 -9.27 17.52
N ILE A 27 -2.09 -8.05 17.85
CA ILE A 27 -3.48 -7.58 17.87
C ILE A 27 -3.58 -6.38 16.93
N TYR A 28 -4.73 -6.23 16.29
CA TYR A 28 -5.06 -5.03 15.53
C TYR A 28 -6.34 -4.36 16.01
N ASP A 29 -6.39 -3.03 15.90
CA ASP A 29 -7.60 -2.22 15.98
C ASP A 29 -7.79 -1.43 14.69
N VAL A 30 -8.93 -1.62 14.02
CA VAL A 30 -9.32 -0.79 12.87
C VAL A 30 -9.99 0.47 13.38
N ARG A 31 -9.44 1.63 13.03
CA ARG A 31 -9.86 2.93 13.53
C ARG A 31 -10.35 3.82 12.39
N THR A 32 -11.23 4.75 12.70
CA THR A 32 -11.73 5.76 11.77
C THR A 32 -11.89 7.11 12.44
N MET A 33 -11.77 8.18 11.65
CA MET A 33 -12.09 9.54 12.06
C MET A 33 -12.51 10.38 10.85
N PRO A 34 -13.49 11.31 10.99
CA PRO A 34 -13.82 12.25 9.93
C PRO A 34 -12.62 13.12 9.54
N LYS A 35 -12.45 13.38 8.23
CA LYS A 35 -11.41 14.29 7.72
C LYS A 35 -11.58 15.73 8.21
N SER A 36 -12.78 16.11 8.64
CA SER A 36 -13.06 17.39 9.29
C SER A 36 -12.33 17.56 10.63
N GLY A 37 -11.87 16.47 11.24
CA GLY A 37 -11.27 16.45 12.58
C GLY A 37 -12.30 16.62 13.71
N ILE A 38 -13.59 16.65 13.40
CA ILE A 38 -14.67 16.75 14.39
C ILE A 38 -15.08 15.33 14.81
N GLY A 39 -15.07 15.08 16.12
CA GLY A 39 -15.28 13.75 16.68
C GLY A 39 -13.97 12.96 16.72
N GLY A 40 -13.66 12.40 17.88
CA GLY A 40 -12.41 11.64 18.05
C GLY A 40 -12.43 10.31 17.29
N PRO A 41 -11.29 9.60 17.26
CA PRO A 41 -11.19 8.28 16.66
C PRO A 41 -12.16 7.25 17.24
N VAL A 42 -12.79 6.47 16.36
CA VAL A 42 -13.71 5.37 16.70
C VAL A 42 -13.11 4.03 16.27
N THR A 43 -13.25 2.98 17.09
CA THR A 43 -12.88 1.61 16.72
C THR A 43 -14.02 0.96 15.94
N LEU A 44 -13.73 0.47 14.75
CA LEU A 44 -14.66 -0.28 13.91
C LEU A 44 -14.61 -1.79 14.19
N ALA A 45 -13.40 -2.31 14.44
CA ALA A 45 -13.17 -3.72 14.75
C ALA A 45 -11.85 -3.92 15.49
N THR A 46 -11.76 -5.04 16.21
CA THR A 46 -10.57 -5.53 16.89
C THR A 46 -10.38 -7.00 16.54
N GLY A 47 -9.13 -7.46 16.41
CA GLY A 47 -8.85 -8.87 16.15
C GLY A 47 -7.37 -9.24 16.29
N GLU A 48 -7.03 -10.46 15.91
CA GLU A 48 -5.66 -10.98 15.98
C GLU A 48 -4.92 -10.81 14.64
N GLY A 49 -3.64 -10.40 14.73
CA GLY A 49 -2.71 -10.32 13.61
C GLY A 49 -2.07 -8.95 13.45
N TRP A 50 -0.97 -8.91 12.72
CA TRP A 50 -0.28 -7.68 12.34
C TRP A 50 -0.77 -7.24 10.96
N ALA A 51 -1.31 -6.02 10.86
CA ALA A 51 -1.77 -5.46 9.60
C ALA A 51 -0.63 -4.85 8.77
N THR A 52 -0.58 -5.13 7.46
CA THR A 52 0.52 -4.70 6.57
C THR A 52 0.08 -3.86 5.37
N ALA A 53 -1.19 -3.90 4.99
CA ALA A 53 -1.77 -3.07 3.94
C ALA A 53 -3.24 -2.77 4.26
N LEU A 54 -3.75 -1.63 3.80
CA LEU A 54 -5.14 -1.20 4.00
C LEU A 54 -5.64 -0.46 2.76
N VAL A 55 -6.83 -0.84 2.29
CA VAL A 55 -7.59 -0.12 1.25
C VAL A 55 -9.06 -0.04 1.66
N VAL A 56 -9.79 0.88 1.07
CA VAL A 56 -11.21 1.13 1.39
C VAL A 56 -12.00 1.36 0.10
N ASP A 57 -13.19 0.76 0.03
CA ASP A 57 -14.20 1.08 -0.99
C ASP A 57 -15.41 1.76 -0.34
N ASP A 58 -16.52 1.93 -1.06
CA ASP A 58 -17.71 2.61 -0.54
C ASP A 58 -18.33 1.96 0.70
N ARG A 59 -18.11 0.66 0.92
CA ARG A 59 -18.82 -0.14 1.93
C ARG A 59 -17.89 -0.70 3.01
N SER A 60 -16.66 -1.00 2.66
CA SER A 60 -15.79 -1.86 3.45
C SER A 60 -14.33 -1.42 3.40
N LEU A 61 -13.63 -1.76 4.47
CA LEU A 61 -12.19 -1.74 4.53
C LEU A 61 -11.66 -3.15 4.32
N TYR A 62 -10.55 -3.26 3.61
CA TYR A 62 -9.84 -4.50 3.35
C TYR A 62 -8.39 -4.32 3.76
N PHE A 63 -7.86 -5.30 4.49
CA PHE A 63 -6.51 -5.19 5.03
C PHE A 63 -5.84 -6.55 5.15
N ASN A 64 -4.55 -6.60 4.85
CA ASN A 64 -3.77 -7.82 5.01
C ASN A 64 -3.36 -7.97 6.47
N THR A 65 -3.57 -9.14 7.05
CA THR A 65 -3.11 -9.50 8.39
C THR A 65 -2.15 -10.69 8.33
N ARG A 66 -1.20 -10.71 9.28
CA ARG A 66 -0.32 -11.83 9.54
C ARG A 66 -0.46 -12.28 10.99
N ARG A 67 -0.87 -13.54 11.19
CA ARG A 67 -0.90 -14.16 12.52
C ARG A 67 0.53 -14.33 13.03
N CYS A 68 0.76 -13.93 14.28
CA CYS A 68 2.02 -14.12 14.99
C CYS A 68 1.79 -15.12 16.13
N VAL A 69 2.69 -16.09 16.29
CA VAL A 69 2.63 -17.11 17.34
C VAL A 69 3.94 -17.08 18.10
N GLY A 70 3.89 -16.90 19.42
CA GLY A 70 5.09 -16.80 20.27
C GLY A 70 6.05 -15.69 19.81
N GLY A 71 5.50 -14.52 19.49
CA GLY A 71 6.25 -13.36 18.99
C GLY A 71 6.77 -13.47 17.55
N SER A 72 6.60 -14.61 16.86
CA SER A 72 7.10 -14.83 15.49
C SER A 72 5.97 -14.77 14.46
N CYS A 73 6.15 -13.95 13.42
CA CYS A 73 5.15 -13.73 12.37
C CYS A 73 5.60 -14.37 11.04
N PHE A 74 5.17 -15.59 10.76
CA PHE A 74 5.58 -16.33 9.56
C PHE A 74 4.73 -15.99 8.34
N LEU A 75 5.40 -15.80 7.20
CA LEU A 75 4.75 -15.71 5.89
C LEU A 75 4.33 -17.10 5.43
N SER A 76 3.02 -17.40 5.53
CA SER A 76 2.43 -18.61 4.98
C SER A 76 0.98 -18.38 4.59
N ARG A 77 0.44 -19.24 3.73
CA ARG A 77 -0.98 -19.19 3.33
C ARG A 77 -1.94 -19.32 4.51
N ASP A 78 -1.54 -20.05 5.55
CA ASP A 78 -2.38 -20.30 6.73
C ASP A 78 -2.30 -19.18 7.77
N ASN A 79 -1.20 -18.43 7.80
CA ASN A 79 -0.99 -17.33 8.74
C ASN A 79 -1.35 -15.96 8.16
N CYS A 80 -1.40 -15.82 6.83
CA CYS A 80 -1.72 -14.57 6.16
C CYS A 80 -3.16 -14.57 5.65
N SER A 81 -3.84 -13.44 5.71
CA SER A 81 -5.18 -13.28 5.17
C SER A 81 -5.44 -11.83 4.81
N THR A 82 -6.19 -11.59 3.74
CA THR A 82 -6.90 -10.32 3.58
C THR A 82 -8.19 -10.43 4.37
N MET A 83 -8.36 -9.53 5.33
CA MET A 83 -9.55 -9.36 6.14
C MET A 83 -10.48 -8.32 5.52
N ARG A 84 -11.77 -8.41 5.82
CA ARG A 84 -12.78 -7.39 5.50
C ARG A 84 -13.52 -6.96 6.75
N VAL A 85 -13.78 -5.67 6.87
CA VAL A 85 -14.70 -5.09 7.86
C VAL A 85 -15.60 -4.05 7.19
N ARG A 86 -16.85 -3.92 7.63
CA ARG A 86 -17.75 -2.85 7.15
C ARG A 86 -17.36 -1.52 7.76
N LYS A 87 -17.58 -0.42 7.04
CA LYS A 87 -17.40 0.95 7.56
C LYS A 87 -18.27 1.25 8.79
N SER A 88 -19.40 0.56 8.93
CA SER A 88 -20.27 0.62 10.11
C SER A 88 -19.68 -0.06 11.36
N GLY A 89 -18.52 -0.72 11.22
CA GLY A 89 -17.95 -1.59 12.24
C GLY A 89 -18.58 -2.97 12.29
N GLY A 90 -18.06 -3.81 13.18
CA GLY A 90 -18.51 -5.19 13.40
C GLY A 90 -17.35 -6.19 13.46
N MET A 91 -17.69 -7.47 13.32
CA MET A 91 -16.67 -8.53 13.27
C MET A 91 -15.96 -8.50 11.91
N SER A 92 -14.62 -8.50 11.95
CA SER A 92 -13.81 -8.73 10.76
C SER A 92 -13.94 -10.17 10.30
N GLU A 93 -13.99 -10.38 8.99
CA GLU A 93 -14.04 -11.71 8.38
C GLU A 93 -12.85 -11.95 7.46
N ILE A 94 -12.46 -13.21 7.27
CA ILE A 94 -11.47 -13.58 6.26
C ILE A 94 -12.11 -13.39 4.89
N PHE A 95 -11.58 -12.45 4.11
CA PHE A 95 -12.01 -12.17 2.75
C PHE A 95 -11.25 -13.04 1.74
N VAL A 96 -9.91 -13.11 1.87
CA VAL A 96 -9.04 -13.96 1.05
C VAL A 96 -7.98 -14.61 1.96
N ARG A 97 -7.78 -15.92 1.85
CA ARG A 97 -6.68 -16.61 2.54
C ARG A 97 -5.35 -16.42 1.81
N GLY A 98 -4.28 -16.20 2.56
CA GLY A 98 -2.92 -16.05 2.04
C GLY A 98 -2.55 -14.66 1.54
N GLY A 99 -3.40 -13.64 1.72
CA GLY A 99 -3.08 -12.24 1.39
C GLY A 99 -2.03 -11.66 2.34
N ALA A 100 -0.90 -11.17 1.82
CA ALA A 100 0.23 -10.68 2.62
C ALA A 100 1.05 -9.56 1.98
N GLY A 101 0.95 -9.39 0.66
CA GLY A 101 1.71 -8.41 -0.10
C GLY A 101 0.99 -7.08 -0.23
N GLY A 102 1.17 -6.44 -1.39
CA GLY A 102 0.43 -5.23 -1.75
C GLY A 102 -1.08 -5.47 -1.83
N LEU A 103 -1.84 -4.40 -1.66
CA LEU A 103 -3.30 -4.42 -1.71
C LEU A 103 -3.75 -3.16 -2.44
N SER A 104 -4.59 -3.32 -3.46
CA SER A 104 -5.13 -2.22 -4.26
C SER A 104 -6.56 -2.53 -4.70
N LEU A 105 -7.25 -1.55 -5.25
CA LEU A 105 -8.60 -1.75 -5.80
C LEU A 105 -8.89 -0.74 -6.90
N ASP A 106 -9.86 -1.09 -7.74
CA ASP A 106 -10.52 -0.17 -8.65
C ASP A 106 -12.04 -0.21 -8.42
N SER A 107 -12.83 0.29 -9.37
CA SER A 107 -14.30 0.27 -9.27
C SER A 107 -14.92 -1.13 -9.36
N LYS A 108 -14.21 -2.12 -9.92
CA LYS A 108 -14.72 -3.45 -10.24
C LYS A 108 -14.11 -4.56 -9.39
N ALA A 109 -12.86 -4.42 -8.96
CA ALA A 109 -12.10 -5.49 -8.34
C ALA A 109 -11.23 -5.01 -7.16
N ILE A 110 -10.82 -5.99 -6.36
CA ILE A 110 -9.81 -5.85 -5.31
C ILE A 110 -8.63 -6.73 -5.71
N PHE A 111 -7.43 -6.16 -5.71
CA PHE A 111 -6.19 -6.85 -6.11
C PHE A 111 -5.36 -7.16 -4.88
N VAL A 112 -5.01 -8.42 -4.68
CA VAL A 112 -4.38 -8.95 -3.48
C VAL A 112 -3.06 -9.63 -3.83
N GLY A 113 -1.95 -9.16 -3.23
CA GLY A 113 -0.67 -9.86 -3.23
C GLY A 113 -0.69 -11.04 -2.27
N GLY A 114 -0.46 -12.25 -2.77
CA GLY A 114 -0.51 -13.51 -2.02
C GLY A 114 0.86 -14.15 -1.76
N VAL A 115 0.96 -14.95 -0.68
CA VAL A 115 2.22 -15.60 -0.26
C VAL A 115 2.65 -16.76 -1.17
N SER A 116 1.72 -17.43 -1.86
CA SER A 116 2.07 -18.61 -2.67
C SER A 116 2.45 -18.23 -4.09
N ARG A 117 3.53 -18.83 -4.64
CA ARG A 117 3.93 -18.66 -6.06
C ARG A 117 2.86 -19.04 -7.08
N GLU A 118 1.89 -19.86 -6.70
CA GLU A 118 0.78 -20.25 -7.58
C GLU A 118 -0.39 -19.24 -7.54
N ASN A 119 -0.43 -18.34 -6.55
CA ASN A 119 -1.51 -17.36 -6.35
C ASN A 119 -0.92 -16.05 -5.80
N SER A 120 0.20 -15.61 -6.36
CA SER A 120 0.92 -14.47 -5.76
C SER A 120 0.27 -13.14 -6.11
N LEU A 121 -0.59 -13.11 -7.13
CA LEU A 121 -1.44 -11.99 -7.45
C LEU A 121 -2.86 -12.47 -7.77
N LEU A 122 -3.81 -12.08 -6.93
CA LEU A 122 -5.22 -12.42 -7.04
C LEU A 122 -6.04 -11.18 -7.33
N HIS A 123 -7.18 -11.36 -8.00
CA HIS A 123 -8.25 -10.39 -8.01
C HIS A 123 -9.53 -10.99 -7.41
N VAL A 124 -10.33 -10.13 -6.78
CA VAL A 124 -11.69 -10.45 -6.36
C VAL A 124 -12.65 -9.50 -7.03
N ASP A 125 -13.56 -10.02 -7.84
CA ASP A 125 -14.61 -9.22 -8.48
C ASP A 125 -15.62 -8.74 -7.42
N LYS A 126 -15.84 -7.43 -7.35
CA LYS A 126 -16.70 -6.80 -6.33
C LYS A 126 -18.19 -7.08 -6.55
N GLY A 127 -18.62 -7.39 -7.78
CA GLY A 127 -20.02 -7.63 -8.12
C GLY A 127 -20.46 -9.06 -7.82
N THR A 128 -19.59 -10.02 -8.08
CA THR A 128 -19.85 -11.46 -8.00
C THR A 128 -19.19 -12.13 -6.80
N GLY A 129 -18.12 -11.52 -6.26
CA GLY A 129 -17.26 -12.14 -5.25
C GLY A 129 -16.33 -13.22 -5.81
N ALA A 130 -16.28 -13.41 -7.13
CA ALA A 130 -15.42 -14.41 -7.74
C ALA A 130 -13.94 -14.05 -7.53
N VAL A 131 -13.15 -15.05 -7.11
CA VAL A 131 -11.70 -14.93 -6.98
C VAL A 131 -11.05 -15.49 -8.24
N GLY A 132 -10.19 -14.72 -8.88
CA GLY A 132 -9.41 -15.17 -10.02
C GLY A 132 -7.91 -14.91 -9.83
N ASP A 133 -7.11 -15.79 -10.41
CA ASP A 133 -5.66 -15.72 -10.38
C ASP A 133 -5.16 -14.88 -11.57
N MET A 134 -4.27 -13.93 -11.31
CA MET A 134 -3.61 -13.11 -12.33
C MET A 134 -2.19 -13.60 -12.66
N ARG A 135 -1.71 -14.60 -11.91
CA ARG A 135 -0.41 -15.27 -11.93
C ARG A 135 0.78 -14.33 -11.89
N ASP A 136 1.55 -14.45 -10.82
CA ASP A 136 2.93 -13.99 -10.77
C ASP A 136 3.80 -15.05 -10.06
N GLY A 137 5.10 -15.07 -10.34
CA GLY A 137 6.04 -16.03 -9.73
C GLY A 137 6.59 -15.58 -8.38
N SER A 138 6.22 -14.37 -7.95
CA SER A 138 6.80 -13.63 -6.82
C SER A 138 5.74 -12.92 -5.99
N LEU A 139 6.02 -12.70 -4.70
CA LEU A 139 5.17 -11.91 -3.80
C LEU A 139 5.20 -10.42 -4.21
N PRO A 140 4.07 -9.82 -4.62
CA PRO A 140 4.00 -8.39 -4.90
C PRO A 140 4.15 -7.59 -3.60
N GLU A 141 5.13 -6.70 -3.52
CA GLU A 141 5.34 -5.88 -2.32
C GLU A 141 4.38 -4.69 -2.29
N SER A 142 4.28 -3.97 -3.40
CA SER A 142 3.35 -2.87 -3.59
C SER A 142 2.59 -3.05 -4.90
N ILE A 143 1.31 -2.68 -4.91
CA ILE A 143 0.41 -2.83 -6.05
C ILE A 143 -0.33 -1.51 -6.27
N ALA A 144 -0.39 -1.04 -7.51
CA ALA A 144 -1.19 0.11 -7.89
C ALA A 144 -1.92 -0.13 -9.22
N VAL A 145 -3.10 0.49 -9.35
CA VAL A 145 -3.90 0.47 -10.58
C VAL A 145 -3.49 1.64 -11.48
N LEU A 146 -3.26 1.35 -12.75
CA LEU A 146 -2.95 2.31 -13.82
C LEU A 146 -3.92 2.08 -14.98
N GLY A 147 -5.06 2.78 -14.95
CA GLY A 147 -6.14 2.57 -15.93
C GLY A 147 -6.55 1.10 -15.99
N ASP A 148 -6.51 0.51 -17.18
CA ASP A 148 -6.84 -0.92 -17.41
C ASP A 148 -5.64 -1.85 -17.12
N SER A 149 -4.71 -1.46 -16.25
CA SER A 149 -3.54 -2.26 -15.91
C SER A 149 -3.25 -2.21 -14.44
N LEU A 150 -2.65 -3.29 -13.94
CA LEU A 150 -2.06 -3.36 -12.62
C LEU A 150 -0.55 -3.24 -12.75
N VAL A 151 0.07 -2.48 -11.86
CA VAL A 151 1.52 -2.34 -11.74
C VAL A 151 1.93 -2.76 -10.35
N TRP A 152 3.01 -3.53 -10.25
CA TRP A 152 3.53 -3.94 -8.95
C TRP A 152 5.05 -4.04 -8.95
N THR A 153 5.59 -4.06 -7.75
CA THR A 153 7.01 -4.30 -7.47
C THR A 153 7.20 -5.67 -6.84
N THR A 154 8.35 -6.26 -7.10
CA THR A 154 8.80 -7.49 -6.46
C THR A 154 10.08 -7.22 -5.68
N ASN A 155 10.23 -7.94 -4.57
CA ASN A 155 11.42 -7.90 -3.72
C ASN A 155 11.93 -9.32 -3.50
N GLU A 156 12.03 -10.07 -4.60
CA GLU A 156 12.74 -11.34 -4.56
C GLU A 156 14.24 -11.06 -4.72
N PRO A 157 15.11 -11.63 -3.85
CA PRO A 157 16.55 -11.38 -3.92
C PRO A 157 17.20 -11.67 -5.28
N ALA A 158 16.59 -12.54 -6.08
CA ALA A 158 17.04 -12.90 -7.42
C ALA A 158 16.41 -12.03 -8.54
N TRP A 159 15.34 -11.28 -8.26
CA TRP A 159 14.59 -10.55 -9.27
C TRP A 159 13.80 -9.36 -8.71
N ASN A 160 14.45 -8.19 -8.69
CA ASN A 160 13.81 -6.90 -8.41
C ASN A 160 13.32 -6.29 -9.72
N ALA A 161 12.00 -6.14 -9.84
CA ALA A 161 11.40 -5.61 -11.04
C ALA A 161 10.15 -4.78 -10.73
N VAL A 162 9.80 -3.96 -11.70
CA VAL A 162 8.48 -3.32 -11.83
C VAL A 162 7.77 -4.08 -12.94
N LEU A 163 6.62 -4.66 -12.63
CA LEU A 163 5.86 -5.49 -13.54
C LEU A 163 4.49 -4.86 -13.82
N GLN A 164 3.92 -5.23 -14.95
CA GLN A 164 2.60 -4.78 -15.37
C GLN A 164 1.83 -5.89 -16.07
N THR A 165 0.53 -5.96 -15.77
CA THR A 165 -0.47 -6.79 -16.43
C THR A 165 -1.71 -5.99 -16.74
N ALA A 166 -2.47 -6.42 -17.74
CA ALA A 166 -3.87 -6.04 -17.87
C ALA A 166 -4.69 -6.48 -16.65
N VAL A 167 -5.65 -5.66 -16.23
CA VAL A 167 -6.71 -6.09 -15.32
C VAL A 167 -7.72 -6.99 -16.06
N PRO A 168 -8.45 -7.88 -15.38
CA PRO A 168 -9.48 -8.70 -16.01
C PRO A 168 -10.56 -7.83 -16.68
N GLY A 169 -10.94 -8.18 -17.91
CA GLY A 169 -11.90 -7.41 -18.71
C GLY A 169 -11.34 -6.15 -19.37
N ALA A 170 -10.02 -5.95 -19.36
CA ALA A 170 -9.36 -4.90 -20.14
C ALA A 170 -9.49 -5.15 -21.65
N ALA A 171 -9.41 -4.08 -22.46
CA ALA A 171 -9.49 -4.20 -23.92
C ALA A 171 -8.35 -5.04 -24.53
N ASP A 172 -7.16 -5.00 -23.92
CA ASP A 172 -6.01 -5.85 -24.26
C ASP A 172 -5.56 -6.64 -23.04
N GLU A 173 -6.19 -7.80 -22.82
CA GLU A 173 -5.84 -8.69 -21.70
C GLU A 173 -4.45 -9.33 -21.83
N SER A 174 -3.85 -9.30 -23.02
CA SER A 174 -2.53 -9.87 -23.30
C SER A 174 -1.38 -8.99 -22.81
N LYS A 175 -1.67 -7.73 -22.45
CA LYS A 175 -0.67 -6.77 -22.00
C LYS A 175 0.12 -7.31 -20.82
N ARG A 176 1.43 -7.46 -21.01
CA ARG A 176 2.42 -7.84 -20.01
C ARG A 176 3.72 -7.08 -20.27
N ALA A 177 4.29 -6.47 -19.24
CA ALA A 177 5.57 -5.77 -19.33
C ALA A 177 6.32 -5.87 -18.00
N TYR A 178 7.64 -5.78 -18.06
CA TYR A 178 8.47 -5.62 -16.87
C TYR A 178 9.72 -4.81 -17.19
N ILE A 179 10.30 -4.23 -16.14
CA ILE A 179 11.63 -3.63 -16.15
C ILE A 179 12.35 -3.97 -14.87
N THR A 180 13.60 -4.40 -14.98
CA THR A 180 14.46 -4.68 -13.81
C THR A 180 14.93 -3.38 -13.20
N VAL A 181 14.92 -3.30 -11.87
CA VAL A 181 15.31 -2.11 -11.13
C VAL A 181 16.21 -2.54 -9.98
N ASP A 182 17.34 -1.86 -9.84
CA ASP A 182 18.27 -2.14 -8.74
C ASP A 182 17.70 -1.65 -7.41
N ASP A 183 17.82 -2.50 -6.39
CA ASP A 183 17.56 -2.18 -4.97
C ASP A 183 16.18 -1.56 -4.68
N VAL A 184 15.12 -2.14 -5.27
CA VAL A 184 13.72 -1.74 -5.02
C VAL A 184 13.41 -1.81 -3.52
N ALA A 185 12.86 -0.71 -2.99
CA ALA A 185 12.46 -0.62 -1.58
C ALA A 185 10.99 -0.98 -1.37
N GLY A 186 10.23 -1.20 -2.44
CA GLY A 186 8.86 -1.71 -2.39
C GLY A 186 7.82 -0.78 -2.99
N PRO A 187 7.65 0.47 -2.54
CA PRO A 187 6.52 1.30 -2.94
C PRO A 187 6.47 1.63 -4.44
N VAL A 188 5.28 1.48 -5.03
CA VAL A 188 4.92 2.03 -6.35
C VAL A 188 3.78 3.05 -6.19
N ALA A 189 3.89 4.17 -6.89
CA ALA A 189 2.87 5.21 -6.93
C ALA A 189 2.54 5.60 -8.37
N ILE A 190 1.30 6.02 -8.59
CA ILE A 190 0.76 6.38 -9.92
C ILE A 190 0.25 7.82 -9.86
N ASP A 191 0.59 8.63 -10.87
CA ASP A 191 -0.01 9.94 -11.11
C ASP A 191 -0.20 10.16 -12.62
N GLY A 192 -1.46 10.17 -13.06
CA GLY A 192 -1.82 10.13 -14.47
C GLY A 192 -1.30 8.86 -15.16
N ASP A 193 -0.42 9.01 -16.15
CA ASP A 193 0.25 7.93 -16.86
C ASP A 193 1.62 7.55 -16.26
N GLY A 194 2.07 8.26 -15.24
CA GLY A 194 3.37 8.08 -14.62
C GLY A 194 3.39 6.92 -13.63
N VAL A 195 4.37 6.03 -13.78
CA VAL A 195 4.71 5.00 -12.78
C VAL A 195 5.97 5.44 -12.05
N PHE A 196 5.88 5.58 -10.73
CA PHE A 196 6.98 5.99 -9.87
C PHE A 196 7.29 4.92 -8.86
N VAL A 197 8.58 4.64 -8.66
CA VAL A 197 9.04 3.54 -7.83
C VAL A 197 10.09 4.04 -6.86
N ARG A 198 9.96 3.60 -5.62
CA ARG A 198 10.94 3.87 -4.57
C ARG A 198 11.96 2.75 -4.52
N THR A 199 13.23 3.10 -4.66
CA THR A 199 14.36 2.24 -4.33
C THR A 199 14.95 2.68 -2.99
N LYS A 200 15.91 1.93 -2.49
CA LYS A 200 16.61 2.31 -1.26
C LYS A 200 17.43 3.60 -1.39
N SER A 201 17.79 3.97 -2.62
CA SER A 201 18.71 5.06 -2.92
C SER A 201 18.13 6.12 -3.86
N SER A 202 16.98 5.89 -4.49
CA SER A 202 16.38 6.82 -5.45
C SER A 202 14.85 6.73 -5.51
N ILE A 203 14.23 7.79 -6.01
CA ILE A 203 12.90 7.72 -6.63
C ILE A 203 13.11 7.74 -8.14
N LEU A 204 12.45 6.80 -8.80
CA LEU A 204 12.59 6.55 -10.23
C LEU A 204 11.24 6.70 -10.92
N ARG A 205 11.23 7.19 -12.16
CA ARG A 205 10.12 7.04 -13.09
C ARG A 205 10.37 5.83 -13.97
N ALA A 206 9.38 4.93 -14.06
CA ALA A 206 9.42 3.76 -14.92
C ALA A 206 8.51 3.95 -16.14
N ASP A 207 9.10 3.86 -17.33
CA ASP A 207 8.36 3.71 -18.58
C ASP A 207 8.44 2.25 -19.02
N LEU A 208 7.40 1.49 -18.70
CA LEU A 208 7.31 0.06 -19.02
C LEU A 208 7.19 -0.20 -20.53
N LYS A 209 6.68 0.77 -21.30
CA LYS A 209 6.52 0.65 -22.75
C LYS A 209 7.85 0.89 -23.46
N ALA A 210 8.56 1.94 -23.07
CA ALA A 210 9.91 2.24 -23.57
C ALA A 210 11.00 1.37 -22.93
N ARG A 211 10.67 0.62 -21.87
CA ARG A 211 11.61 -0.11 -21.01
C ARG A 211 12.74 0.79 -20.52
N GLN A 212 12.37 1.97 -20.03
CA GLN A 212 13.31 2.97 -19.56
C GLN A 212 13.03 3.34 -18.10
N ILE A 213 14.10 3.47 -17.33
CA ILE A 213 14.10 4.07 -15.99
C ILE A 213 14.72 5.45 -16.08
N THR A 214 14.11 6.44 -15.43
CA THR A 214 14.68 7.78 -15.29
C THR A 214 14.74 8.16 -13.81
N PRO A 215 15.94 8.40 -13.24
CA PRO A 215 16.06 8.92 -11.89
C PRO A 215 15.40 10.28 -11.74
N ILE A 216 14.61 10.46 -10.67
CA ILE A 216 13.96 11.74 -10.35
C ILE A 216 14.73 12.47 -9.27
N THR A 217 15.02 11.79 -8.17
CA THR A 217 15.82 12.34 -7.08
C THR A 217 16.50 11.21 -6.32
N SER A 218 17.68 11.49 -5.78
CA SER A 218 18.34 10.63 -4.81
C SER A 218 17.66 10.75 -3.45
N VAL A 219 17.64 9.65 -2.71
CA VAL A 219 17.00 9.55 -1.41
C VAL A 219 17.78 8.58 -0.54
N THR A 220 17.62 8.68 0.77
CA THR A 220 18.18 7.71 1.71
C THR A 220 17.06 6.84 2.25
N SER A 221 17.13 5.53 2.09
CA SER A 221 16.27 4.63 2.84
C SER A 221 16.99 4.09 4.06
N ALA A 222 16.52 4.50 5.22
CA ALA A 222 16.48 3.62 6.36
C ALA A 222 15.09 3.80 7.00
N GLY A 223 14.54 2.73 7.58
CA GLY A 223 13.13 2.69 8.02
C GLY A 223 12.09 2.27 6.96
N VAL A 224 10.81 2.49 7.28
CA VAL A 224 9.66 2.11 6.42
C VAL A 224 9.50 3.14 5.30
N ALA A 225 9.88 2.76 4.08
CA ALA A 225 9.71 3.60 2.90
C ALA A 225 8.26 3.54 2.40
N ASP A 226 7.66 4.69 2.14
CA ASP A 226 6.43 4.85 1.36
C ASP A 226 6.62 5.92 0.27
N LEU A 227 5.77 5.85 -0.76
CA LEU A 227 5.75 6.78 -1.87
C LEU A 227 4.30 7.04 -2.26
N ALA A 228 3.94 8.31 -2.36
CA ALA A 228 2.67 8.75 -2.92
C ALA A 228 2.92 9.75 -4.06
N ALA A 229 2.03 9.76 -5.04
CA ALA A 229 2.10 10.65 -6.18
C ALA A 229 0.72 11.27 -6.43
N GLY A 230 0.68 12.55 -6.76
CA GLY A 230 -0.55 13.24 -7.13
C GLY A 230 -0.28 14.68 -7.54
N ASP A 231 -1.09 15.17 -8.48
CA ASP A 231 -1.06 16.56 -8.96
C ASP A 231 0.35 17.02 -9.38
N GLY A 232 1.10 16.14 -10.05
CA GLY A 232 2.45 16.43 -10.52
C GLY A 232 3.54 16.43 -9.44
N THR A 233 3.22 16.08 -8.20
CA THR A 233 4.17 16.03 -7.07
C THR A 233 4.30 14.61 -6.52
N LEU A 234 5.53 14.21 -6.22
CA LEU A 234 5.87 13.00 -5.50
C LEU A 234 6.15 13.33 -4.04
N TYR A 235 5.64 12.50 -3.14
CA TYR A 235 5.79 12.61 -1.70
C TYR A 235 6.39 11.31 -1.17
N TRP A 236 7.41 11.41 -0.34
CA TRP A 236 8.03 10.23 0.27
C TRP A 236 8.47 10.53 1.68
N ASN A 237 8.71 9.47 2.42
CA ASN A 237 9.33 9.54 3.72
C ASN A 237 10.73 8.89 3.73
N ASP A 238 11.53 9.30 4.69
CA ASP A 238 12.77 8.64 5.11
C ASP A 238 12.82 8.59 6.65
N GLU A 239 13.96 8.20 7.25
CA GLU A 239 14.08 8.12 8.72
C GLU A 239 13.70 9.42 9.43
N ALA A 240 13.91 10.58 8.80
CA ALA A 240 13.90 11.85 9.48
C ALA A 240 12.88 12.85 8.91
N SER A 241 12.34 12.60 7.71
CA SER A 241 11.51 13.57 7.04
C SER A 241 10.37 12.99 6.23
N LEU A 242 9.33 13.82 6.09
CA LEU A 242 8.41 13.81 4.97
C LEU A 242 8.90 14.84 3.96
N SER A 243 9.07 14.44 2.71
CA SER A 243 9.62 15.27 1.64
C SER A 243 8.77 15.22 0.38
N ALA A 244 8.92 16.24 -0.47
CA ALA A 244 8.22 16.36 -1.74
C ALA A 244 9.12 16.88 -2.87
N VAL A 245 8.83 16.47 -4.10
CA VAL A 245 9.50 16.92 -5.32
C VAL A 245 8.52 16.89 -6.48
N SER A 246 8.68 17.79 -7.44
CA SER A 246 7.90 17.72 -8.69
C SER A 246 8.28 16.44 -9.45
N LYS A 247 7.37 15.88 -10.24
CA LYS A 247 7.59 14.61 -10.97
C LYS A 247 8.69 14.64 -12.02
N ASP A 248 9.21 15.83 -12.34
CA ASP A 248 10.37 16.06 -13.21
C ASP A 248 11.69 16.24 -12.42
N GLY A 249 11.65 16.09 -11.09
CA GLY A 249 12.81 16.23 -10.19
C GLY A 249 13.04 17.66 -9.71
N THR A 250 12.23 18.63 -10.14
CA THR A 250 12.41 20.03 -9.75
C THR A 250 11.70 20.36 -8.42
N HIS A 251 12.11 21.45 -7.79
CA HIS A 251 11.50 21.99 -6.56
C HIS A 251 11.44 21.00 -5.37
N PRO A 252 12.55 20.32 -5.01
CA PRO A 252 12.59 19.48 -3.82
C PRO A 252 12.39 20.33 -2.56
N ARG A 253 11.58 19.84 -1.63
CA ARG A 253 11.33 20.49 -0.34
C ARG A 253 11.05 19.47 0.75
N SER A 254 11.51 19.78 1.95
CA SER A 254 11.08 19.06 3.16
C SER A 254 9.77 19.67 3.67
N LEU A 255 8.83 18.80 4.03
CA LEU A 255 7.50 19.17 4.52
C LEU A 255 7.38 19.03 6.04
N ASP A 256 8.05 18.04 6.60
CA ASP A 256 8.08 17.78 8.04
C ASP A 256 9.40 17.09 8.41
N THR A 257 10.00 17.47 9.54
CA THR A 257 11.27 16.92 10.04
C THR A 257 11.22 16.60 11.54
N ALA A 258 10.02 16.37 12.10
CA ALA A 258 9.82 16.41 13.55
C ALA A 258 9.78 15.04 14.24
N GLY A 259 9.87 13.92 13.51
CA GLY A 259 9.77 12.56 14.08
C GLY A 259 10.89 11.64 13.61
N LYS A 260 11.17 10.60 14.39
CA LYS A 260 12.21 9.59 14.09
C LYS A 260 11.68 8.40 13.31
N VAL A 261 10.35 8.23 13.22
CA VAL A 261 9.70 7.13 12.50
C VAL A 261 8.51 7.65 11.71
N TYR A 262 8.64 7.66 10.38
CA TYR A 262 7.53 7.90 9.46
C TYR A 262 6.99 6.58 8.93
N GLY A 263 5.72 6.60 8.51
CA GLY A 263 5.05 5.47 7.88
C GLY A 263 4.25 5.92 6.65
N GLN A 264 3.14 5.24 6.39
CA GLN A 264 2.40 5.40 5.14
C GLN A 264 1.94 6.84 4.86
N ILE A 265 1.94 7.20 3.57
CA ILE A 265 1.51 8.49 3.03
C ILE A 265 0.30 8.26 2.13
N ARG A 266 -0.79 8.99 2.35
CA ARG A 266 -1.99 8.98 1.50
C ARG A 266 -2.38 10.40 1.15
N LEU A 267 -2.90 10.58 -0.05
CA LEU A 267 -3.27 11.88 -0.59
C LEU A 267 -4.77 11.93 -0.82
N ASP A 268 -5.34 13.11 -0.65
CA ASP A 268 -6.54 13.50 -1.38
C ASP A 268 -6.27 14.80 -2.16
N ALA A 269 -7.32 15.37 -2.74
CA ALA A 269 -7.24 16.58 -3.55
C ALA A 269 -6.73 17.82 -2.79
N GLN A 270 -6.76 17.83 -1.45
CA GLN A 270 -6.42 19.00 -0.64
C GLN A 270 -5.29 18.73 0.34
N SER A 271 -5.01 17.47 0.67
CA SER A 271 -4.22 17.16 1.86
C SER A 271 -3.35 15.93 1.71
N ILE A 272 -2.23 15.98 2.42
CA ILE A 272 -1.33 14.86 2.68
C ILE A 272 -1.68 14.33 4.05
N TYR A 273 -1.95 13.04 4.13
CA TYR A 273 -2.09 12.31 5.38
C TYR A 273 -0.90 11.38 5.52
N PHE A 274 -0.26 11.38 6.68
CA PHE A 274 0.93 10.56 6.89
C PHE A 274 1.03 10.06 8.32
N LEU A 275 1.75 8.96 8.50
CA LEU A 275 2.04 8.42 9.81
C LEU A 275 3.37 8.95 10.32
N ARG A 276 3.40 9.39 11.58
CA ARG A 276 4.61 9.78 12.31
C ARG A 276 4.48 9.35 13.76
N ASP A 277 5.45 8.57 14.25
CA ASP A 277 5.50 8.02 15.61
C ASP A 277 4.17 7.33 16.02
N GLY A 278 3.59 6.54 15.11
CA GLY A 278 2.33 5.80 15.34
C GLY A 278 1.07 6.68 15.35
N GLN A 279 1.17 7.95 14.98
CA GLN A 279 0.04 8.87 14.91
C GLN A 279 -0.24 9.33 13.48
N VAL A 280 -1.49 9.67 13.21
CA VAL A 280 -1.94 10.21 11.92
C VAL A 280 -1.83 11.73 11.92
N PHE A 281 -1.09 12.28 10.97
CA PHE A 281 -0.94 13.72 10.73
C PHE A 281 -1.56 14.12 9.40
N ARG A 282 -1.86 15.43 9.28
CA ARG A 282 -2.40 16.05 8.06
C ARG A 282 -1.66 17.34 7.75
N LEU A 283 -1.28 17.54 6.48
CA LEU A 283 -0.80 18.80 5.91
C LEU A 283 -1.67 19.20 4.71
N GLN A 284 -1.79 20.50 4.46
CA GLN A 284 -2.41 21.00 3.22
C GLN A 284 -1.42 20.91 2.06
N ARG A 285 -1.92 20.64 0.85
CA ARG A 285 -1.13 20.50 -0.37
C ARG A 285 -1.01 21.79 -1.16
#